data_AF-A0A329U3Y3-F1
#
_entry.id   AF-A0A329U3Y3-F1
#
_cell.length_a   1.000
_cell.length_b   1.000
_cell.length_c   1.000
_cell.angle_alpha   90.00
_cell.angle_beta   90.00
_cell.angle_gamma   90.00
#
_symmetry.space_group_name_H-M   'P 1'
#
loop_
_entity.id
_entity.type
_entity.pdbx_description
1 polymer ?
#
loop_
_entity_poly.entity_id
_entity_poly.type
_entity_poly.pdbx_seq_one_letter_code
_entity_poly.pdbx_strand_id
1 'polypeptide(L)'
;MNKQNTMQPLGETKSLQNIVIDEVCQKISDAVIDAEATSEEKYITKQKLIVSADDMNTQEQLDAMDRNYDRRNQERWQNVLYFAVVSFSVVGIAIGSPIAIKNVHRLLSAA
;
A
#
# COMPACT_ATOMS: atom_id res chain seq x y z
N MET A 1 8.26 38.14 -31.47
CA MET A 1 8.52 37.17 -30.39
C MET A 1 7.24 37.07 -29.56
N ASN A 2 6.39 36.06 -29.82
CA ASN A 2 5.08 35.93 -29.17
C ASN A 2 5.14 34.82 -28.11
N LYS A 3 5.13 35.22 -26.82
CA LYS A 3 4.97 34.27 -25.72
C LYS A 3 3.47 33.96 -25.58
N GLN A 4 3.00 32.93 -26.27
CA GLN A 4 1.72 32.31 -25.96
C GLN A 4 1.83 31.67 -24.57
N ASN A 5 1.32 32.36 -23.55
CA ASN A 5 1.05 31.77 -22.25
C ASN A 5 -0.10 30.77 -22.45
N THR A 6 0.25 29.49 -22.55
CA THR A 6 -0.68 28.37 -22.58
C THR A 6 -1.30 28.23 -21.19
N MET A 7 -2.38 28.97 -20.93
CA MET A 7 -3.21 28.74 -19.75
C MET A 7 -3.96 27.42 -19.99
N GLN A 8 -3.52 26.33 -19.35
CA GLN A 8 -4.25 25.06 -19.38
C GLN A 8 -5.67 25.27 -18.83
N PRO A 9 -6.71 24.64 -19.41
CA PRO A 9 -8.07 24.75 -18.89
C PRO A 9 -8.12 24.20 -17.46
N LEU A 10 -8.54 25.04 -16.52
CA LEU A 10 -8.70 24.69 -15.10
C LEU A 10 -9.66 23.49 -14.89
N GLY A 11 -10.54 23.21 -15.86
CA GLY A 11 -11.45 22.06 -15.85
C GLY A 11 -10.77 20.73 -16.20
N GLU A 12 -9.82 20.71 -17.13
CA GLU A 12 -9.10 19.49 -17.54
C GLU A 12 -8.10 19.04 -16.47
N THR A 13 -7.48 20.00 -15.79
CA THR A 13 -6.51 19.72 -14.72
C THR A 13 -7.16 19.10 -13.48
N LYS A 14 -8.35 19.54 -13.08
CA LYS A 14 -9.13 18.91 -11.99
C LYS A 14 -9.59 17.49 -12.34
N SER A 15 -9.96 17.26 -13.59
CA SER A 15 -10.31 15.92 -14.10
C SER A 15 -9.10 14.97 -14.03
N LEU A 16 -7.95 15.41 -14.54
CA LEU A 16 -6.69 14.65 -14.50
C LEU A 16 -6.20 14.40 -13.06
N GLN A 17 -6.34 15.36 -12.15
CA GLN A 17 -6.02 15.15 -10.73
C GLN A 17 -6.83 14.00 -10.14
N ASN A 18 -8.14 14.01 -10.36
CA ASN A 18 -9.02 12.97 -9.81
C ASN A 18 -8.70 11.59 -10.39
N ILE A 19 -8.43 11.50 -11.69
CA ILE A 19 -8.04 10.24 -12.34
C ILE A 19 -6.73 9.70 -11.75
N VAL A 20 -5.71 10.56 -11.63
CA VAL A 20 -4.41 10.15 -11.07
C VAL A 20 -4.53 9.77 -9.59
N ILE A 21 -5.34 10.47 -8.80
CA ILE A 21 -5.58 10.10 -7.40
C ILE A 21 -6.27 8.75 -7.32
N ASP A 22 -7.27 8.48 -8.17
CA ASP A 22 -7.99 7.20 -8.19
C ASP A 22 -7.07 6.04 -8.59
N GLU A 23 -6.28 6.20 -9.65
CA GLU A 23 -5.28 5.22 -10.09
C GLU A 23 -4.22 4.95 -9.01
N VAL A 24 -3.73 6.01 -8.35
CA VAL A 24 -2.81 5.89 -7.22
C VAL A 24 -3.46 5.06 -6.12
N CYS A 25 -4.65 5.44 -5.67
CA CYS A 25 -5.40 4.74 -4.61
C CYS A 25 -5.68 3.28 -4.96
N GLN A 26 -5.97 2.98 -6.22
CA GLN A 26 -6.24 1.62 -6.69
C GLN A 26 -4.98 0.75 -6.66
N LYS A 27 -3.86 1.19 -7.26
CA LYS A 27 -2.59 0.45 -7.22
C LYS A 27 -2.09 0.22 -5.79
N ILE A 28 -2.32 1.21 -4.94
CA ILE A 28 -2.07 1.19 -3.50
C ILE A 28 -2.94 0.09 -2.85
N SER A 29 -4.25 0.09 -3.09
CA SER A 29 -5.16 -0.92 -2.54
C SER A 29 -4.80 -2.33 -3.00
N ASP A 30 -4.49 -2.52 -4.28
CA ASP A 30 -4.10 -3.81 -4.85
C ASP A 30 -2.82 -4.35 -4.19
N ALA A 31 -1.81 -3.48 -4.00
CA ALA A 31 -0.57 -3.86 -3.33
C ALA A 31 -0.78 -4.25 -1.86
N VAL A 32 -1.74 -3.61 -1.17
CA VAL A 32 -2.09 -4.01 0.22
C VAL A 32 -2.78 -5.35 0.26
N ILE A 33 -3.72 -5.61 -0.65
CA ILE A 33 -4.42 -6.89 -0.73
C ILE A 33 -3.43 -8.03 -1.01
N ASP A 34 -2.51 -7.83 -1.95
CA ASP A 34 -1.48 -8.83 -2.29
C ASP A 34 -0.51 -9.10 -1.13
N ALA A 35 -0.04 -8.03 -0.47
CA ALA A 35 0.83 -8.14 0.70
C ALA A 35 0.10 -8.81 1.89
N GLU A 36 -1.19 -8.51 2.08
CA GLU A 36 -2.02 -9.16 3.11
C GLU A 36 -2.16 -10.65 2.80
N ALA A 37 -2.56 -11.03 1.59
CA ALA A 37 -2.72 -12.43 1.17
C ALA A 37 -1.43 -13.24 1.34
N THR A 38 -0.29 -12.70 0.91
CA THR A 38 1.03 -13.33 1.10
C THR A 38 1.37 -13.52 2.58
N SER A 39 1.03 -12.54 3.42
CA SER A 39 1.23 -12.65 4.87
C SER A 39 0.29 -13.69 5.49
N GLU A 40 -0.96 -13.79 5.04
CA GLU A 40 -1.93 -14.76 5.56
C GLU A 40 -1.43 -16.18 5.35
N GLU A 41 -1.01 -16.53 4.12
CA GLU A 41 -0.49 -17.86 3.81
C GLU A 41 0.74 -18.23 4.65
N LYS A 42 1.67 -17.28 4.82
CA LYS A 42 2.86 -17.46 5.67
C LYS A 42 2.47 -17.83 7.10
N TYR A 43 1.51 -17.11 7.71
CA TYR A 43 1.13 -17.32 9.10
C TYR A 43 0.21 -18.52 9.31
N ILE A 44 -0.69 -18.82 8.37
CA ILE A 44 -1.49 -20.06 8.36
C ILE A 44 -0.56 -21.28 8.30
N THR A 45 0.46 -21.24 7.45
CA THR A 45 1.44 -22.34 7.34
C THR A 45 2.22 -22.53 8.63
N LYS A 46 2.67 -21.43 9.26
CA LYS A 46 3.33 -21.49 10.57
C LYS A 46 2.41 -22.04 11.66
N GLN A 47 1.14 -21.65 11.67
CA GLN A 47 0.17 -22.19 12.63
C GLN A 47 -0.02 -23.69 12.46
N LYS A 48 -0.11 -24.19 11.21
CA LYS A 48 -0.18 -25.64 10.94
C LYS A 48 1.05 -26.37 11.47
N LEU A 49 2.25 -25.82 11.27
CA LEU A 49 3.51 -26.40 11.78
C LEU A 49 3.56 -26.44 13.31
N ILE A 50 3.07 -25.39 13.98
CA ILE A 50 2.99 -25.34 15.45
C ILE A 50 2.01 -26.41 15.96
N VAL A 51 0.90 -26.63 15.26
CA VAL A 51 -0.12 -27.62 15.65
C VAL A 51 0.31 -29.06 15.37
N SER A 52 1.13 -29.29 14.33
CA SER A 52 1.61 -30.61 13.96
C SER A 52 2.87 -31.06 14.71
N ALA A 53 3.41 -30.23 15.60
CA ALA A 53 4.64 -30.55 16.31
C ALA A 53 4.35 -31.46 17.50
N ASP A 54 4.90 -32.68 17.47
CA ASP A 54 4.71 -33.70 18.50
C ASP A 54 5.61 -33.48 19.74
N ASP A 55 6.61 -32.61 19.65
CA ASP A 55 7.61 -32.33 20.67
C ASP A 55 7.26 -31.14 21.58
N MET A 56 6.15 -30.45 21.31
CA MET A 56 5.68 -29.32 22.11
C MET A 56 4.56 -29.73 23.07
N ASN A 57 4.62 -29.21 24.30
CA ASN A 57 3.50 -29.32 25.22
C ASN A 57 2.43 -28.22 24.95
N THR A 58 1.24 -28.37 25.53
CA THR A 58 0.12 -27.43 25.31
C THR A 58 0.46 -25.97 25.62
N GLN A 59 1.27 -25.70 26.65
CA GLN A 59 1.66 -24.34 27.01
C GLN A 59 2.65 -23.75 26.00
N GLU A 60 3.62 -24.53 25.52
CA GLU A 60 4.56 -24.10 24.48
C GLU A 60 3.84 -23.83 23.16
N GLN A 61 2.85 -24.66 22.83
CA GLN A 61 2.03 -24.48 21.65
C GLN A 61 1.21 -23.18 21.71
N LEU A 62 0.60 -22.87 22.86
CA LEU A 62 -0.15 -21.64 23.07
C LEU A 62 0.73 -20.39 23.00
N ASP A 63 1.90 -20.40 23.66
CA ASP A 63 2.86 -19.29 23.59
C ASP A 63 3.40 -19.09 22.17
N ALA A 64 3.66 -20.17 21.43
CA ALA A 64 4.05 -20.09 20.02
C ALA A 64 2.94 -19.52 19.13
N MET A 65 1.67 -19.85 19.40
CA MET A 65 0.52 -19.28 18.69
C MET A 65 0.32 -17.79 19.00
N ASP A 66 0.43 -17.38 20.27
CA ASP A 66 0.32 -15.97 20.65
C ASP A 66 1.42 -15.14 20.01
N ARG A 67 2.68 -15.60 20.05
CA ARG A 67 3.79 -14.91 19.38
C ARG A 67 3.61 -14.81 17.87
N ASN A 68 3.04 -15.86 17.26
CA ASN A 68 2.73 -15.86 15.83
C ASN A 68 1.69 -14.80 15.48
N TYR A 69 0.63 -14.70 16.30
CA TYR A 69 -0.43 -13.71 16.16
C TYR A 69 0.10 -12.29 16.33
N ASP A 70 0.85 -12.04 17.41
CA ASP A 70 1.45 -10.73 17.70
C ASP A 70 2.37 -10.26 16.57
N ARG A 71 3.19 -11.18 16.03
CA ARG A 71 4.08 -10.87 14.91
C ARG A 71 3.31 -10.51 13.64
N ARG A 72 2.26 -11.28 13.32
CA ARG A 72 1.37 -10.99 12.17
C ARG A 72 0.71 -9.63 12.33
N ASN A 73 0.18 -9.35 13.52
CA ASN A 73 -0.46 -8.08 13.83
C ASN A 73 0.55 -6.93 13.69
N GLN A 74 1.76 -7.08 14.22
CA GLN A 74 2.82 -6.07 14.10
C GLN A 74 3.24 -5.81 12.65
N GLU A 75 3.47 -6.86 11.85
CA GLU A 75 3.79 -6.73 10.42
C GLU A 75 2.64 -6.04 9.67
N ARG A 76 1.38 -6.38 9.98
CA ARG A 76 0.20 -5.72 9.40
C ARG A 76 0.15 -4.23 9.75
N TRP A 77 0.37 -3.86 11.01
CA TRP A 77 0.40 -2.47 11.45
C TRP A 77 1.56 -1.68 10.83
N GLN A 78 2.74 -2.30 10.69
CA GLN A 78 3.86 -1.68 9.98
C GLN A 78 3.54 -1.44 8.50
N ASN A 79 2.94 -2.42 7.83
CA ASN A 79 2.52 -2.27 6.43
C ASN A 79 1.46 -1.18 6.28
N VAL A 80 0.45 -1.13 7.16
CA VAL A 80 -0.58 -0.07 7.18
C VAL A 80 0.04 1.30 7.38
N LEU A 81 0.98 1.46 8.32
CA LEU A 81 1.66 2.73 8.57
C LEU A 81 2.54 3.15 7.39
N TYR A 82 3.35 2.24 6.84
CA TYR A 82 4.19 2.51 5.68
C TYR A 82 3.34 2.95 4.49
N PHE A 83 2.24 2.26 4.28
CA PHE A 83 1.29 2.55 3.22
C PHE A 83 0.57 3.88 3.40
N ALA A 84 0.16 4.22 4.62
CA ALA A 84 -0.42 5.52 4.92
C ALA A 84 0.57 6.64 4.57
N VAL A 85 1.84 6.51 4.98
CA VAL A 85 2.89 7.50 4.68
C VAL A 85 3.12 7.65 3.17
N VAL A 86 3.25 6.53 2.44
CA VAL A 86 3.43 6.54 0.98
C VAL A 86 2.22 7.17 0.29
N SER A 87 1.01 6.77 0.64
CA SER A 87 -0.24 7.32 0.11
C SER A 87 -0.35 8.83 0.31
N PHE A 88 -0.14 9.32 1.53
CA PHE A 88 -0.18 10.75 1.83
C PHE A 88 0.89 11.54 1.09
N SER A 89 2.08 10.97 0.90
CA SER A 89 3.15 11.63 0.15
C SER A 89 2.81 11.79 -1.33
N VAL A 90 2.33 10.73 -1.99
CA VAL A 90 2.01 10.75 -3.44
C VAL A 90 0.80 11.62 -3.73
N VAL A 91 -0.28 11.47 -2.94
CA VAL A 91 -1.50 12.28 -3.09
C VAL A 91 -1.22 13.75 -2.77
N GLY A 92 -0.43 14.03 -1.72
CA GLY A 92 -0.03 15.40 -1.37
C GLY A 92 0.77 16.10 -2.48
N ILE A 93 1.67 15.37 -3.15
CA ILE A 93 2.43 15.88 -4.31
C ILE A 93 1.52 16.15 -5.51
N ALA A 94 0.55 15.27 -5.79
CA ALA A 94 -0.38 15.42 -6.92
C ALA A 94 -1.32 16.63 -6.76
N ILE A 95 -1.71 16.97 -5.53
CA ILE A 95 -2.56 18.13 -5.24
C ILE A 95 -1.76 19.45 -5.33
N GLY A 96 -0.46 19.43 -4.99
CA GLY A 96 0.36 20.64 -4.85
C GLY A 96 0.80 21.32 -6.16
N SER A 97 0.80 20.64 -7.30
CA SER A 97 1.19 21.27 -8.58
C SER A 97 0.71 20.52 -9.84
N PRO A 98 0.17 21.20 -10.87
CA PRO A 98 -0.23 20.60 -12.14
C PRO A 98 0.91 19.86 -12.88
N ILE A 99 2.15 20.34 -12.73
CA ILE A 99 3.35 19.76 -13.35
C ILE A 99 3.68 18.41 -12.70
N ALA A 100 3.44 18.28 -11.39
CA ALA A 100 3.72 17.07 -10.64
C ALA A 100 2.76 15.92 -11.01
N ILE A 101 1.49 16.22 -11.31
CA ILE A 101 0.49 15.22 -11.74
C ILE A 101 0.98 14.46 -12.98
N LYS A 102 1.51 15.17 -13.98
CA LYS A 102 1.96 14.56 -15.23
C LYS A 102 3.15 13.62 -15.02
N ASN A 103 4.04 13.98 -14.08
CA ASN A 103 5.18 13.14 -13.72
C ASN A 103 4.74 11.91 -12.91
N VAL A 104 3.79 12.06 -11.98
CA VAL A 104 3.20 10.95 -11.21
C VAL A 104 2.47 9.98 -12.14
N HIS A 105 1.59 10.47 -13.02
CA HIS A 105 0.92 9.64 -14.03
C HIS A 105 1.94 8.87 -14.89
N ARG A 106 3.00 9.54 -15.37
CA ARG A 106 4.05 8.87 -16.16
C ARG A 106 4.78 7.78 -15.35
N LEU A 107 5.02 8.00 -14.06
CA LEU A 107 5.66 7.03 -13.17
C LEU A 107 4.74 5.83 -12.92
N LEU A 108 3.44 6.05 -12.76
CA LEU A 108 2.43 5.00 -12.60
C LEU A 108 2.18 4.20 -13.88
N SER A 109 2.24 4.84 -15.05
CA SER A 109 2.12 4.15 -16.35
C SER A 109 3.36 3.34 -16.73
N ALA A 110 4.52 3.65 -16.13
CA ALA A 110 5.78 2.95 -16.37
C ALA A 110 6.04 1.77 -15.40
N ALA A 111 5.20 1.65 -14.36
CA ALA A 111 5.27 0.63 -13.33
C ALA A 111 4.10 -0.36 -13.44
#